data_AF-A0A660RYW0-F1
#
_entry.id   AF-A0A660RYW0-F1
#
_cell.length_a   1.000
_cell.length_b   1.000
_cell.length_c   1.000
_cell.angle_alpha   90.00
_cell.angle_beta   90.00
_cell.angle_gamma   90.00
#
_symmetry.space_group_name_H-M   'P 1'
#
loop_
_entity.id
_entity.type
_entity.pdbx_description
1 polymer ?
#
loop_
_entity_poly.entity_id
_entity_poly.type
_entity_poly.pdbx_seq_one_letter_code
_entity_poly.pdbx_strand_id
1 'polypeptide(L)'
;DKLIEISKNPEYKKFFIKIKNSIVENELQTKRIKFKFKRGFLGPAGEIIRTAKKEDYTTIVVGRRGRGGVKKFFLGSVSQKIISYFEDRAIWVIN
;
A
#
# COMPACT_ATOMS: atom_id res chain seq x y z
N ASP A 1 2.48 12.32 14.68
CA ASP A 1 3.13 11.26 13.88
C ASP A 1 3.62 11.94 12.63
N LYS A 2 4.94 11.91 12.42
CA LYS A 2 5.64 12.71 11.41
C LYS A 2 5.01 12.59 10.03
N LEU A 3 4.37 11.47 9.71
CA LEU A 3 3.75 11.23 8.40
C LEU A 3 2.40 11.93 8.21
N ILE A 4 1.61 12.06 9.27
CA ILE A 4 0.34 12.82 9.26
C ILE A 4 0.65 14.32 9.14
N GLU A 5 1.75 14.77 9.73
CA GLU A 5 2.22 16.15 9.69
C GLU A 5 2.85 16.53 8.35
N ILE A 6 3.63 15.63 7.73
CA ILE A 6 4.25 15.85 6.42
C ILE A 6 3.23 15.87 5.27
N SER A 7 2.09 15.18 5.43
CA SER A 7 1.07 15.10 4.40
C SER A 7 0.26 16.40 4.25
N LYS A 8 0.66 17.25 3.29
CA LYS A 8 -0.09 18.47 2.92
C LYS A 8 -1.44 18.20 2.25
N ASN A 9 -1.65 17.00 1.68
CA ASN A 9 -2.92 16.65 1.04
C ASN A 9 -3.95 16.19 2.12
N PRO A 10 -5.12 16.85 2.22
CA PRO A 10 -6.14 16.51 3.21
C PRO A 10 -6.69 15.08 3.09
N GLU A 11 -6.78 14.55 1.86
CA GLU A 11 -7.27 13.19 1.59
C GLU A 11 -6.31 12.14 2.16
N TYR A 12 -5.00 12.31 1.93
CA TYR A 12 -3.98 11.41 2.48
C TYR A 12 -3.95 11.48 4.00
N LYS A 13 -4.10 12.69 4.57
CA LYS A 13 -4.18 12.87 6.02
C LYS A 13 -5.37 12.11 6.61
N LYS A 14 -6.57 12.24 6.02
CA LYS A 14 -7.77 11.47 6.42
C LYS A 14 -7.54 9.95 6.31
N PHE A 15 -6.90 9.50 5.24
CA PHE A 15 -6.60 8.08 5.04
C PHE A 15 -5.67 7.52 6.13
N PHE A 16 -4.57 8.20 6.44
CA PHE A 16 -3.64 7.73 7.49
C PHE A 16 -4.27 7.78 8.89
N ILE A 17 -5.10 8.79 9.18
CA ILE A 17 -5.87 8.83 10.43
C ILE A 17 -6.77 7.61 10.54
N LYS A 18 -7.50 7.26 9.47
CA LYS A 18 -8.34 6.05 9.44
C LYS A 18 -7.54 4.77 9.72
N ILE A 19 -6.37 4.62 9.10
CA ILE A 19 -5.52 3.44 9.36
C ILE A 19 -5.05 3.42 10.82
N LYS A 20 -4.60 4.56 11.36
CA LYS A 20 -4.15 4.63 12.75
C LYS A 20 -5.25 4.22 13.72
N ASN A 21 -6.49 4.71 13.52
CA ASN A 21 -7.62 4.33 14.36
C ASN A 21 -7.90 2.83 14.28
N SER A 22 -7.93 2.27 13.06
CA SER A 22 -8.12 0.82 12.86
C SER A 22 -7.04 -0.02 13.55
N ILE A 23 -5.77 0.41 13.53
CA ILE A 23 -4.68 -0.29 14.24
C ILE A 23 -4.94 -0.31 15.75
N VAL A 24 -5.37 0.82 16.33
CA VAL A 24 -5.66 0.94 17.76
C VAL A 24 -6.89 0.12 18.14
N GLU A 25 -7.97 0.21 17.36
CA GLU A 25 -9.24 -0.50 17.58
C GLU A 25 -9.08 -2.03 17.50
N ASN A 26 -8.13 -2.52 16.70
CA ASN A 26 -7.85 -3.95 16.55
C ASN A 26 -6.66 -4.42 17.42
N GLU A 27 -6.24 -3.60 18.39
CA GLU A 27 -5.16 -3.91 19.35
C GLU A 27 -3.83 -4.35 18.69
N LEU A 28 -3.58 -3.87 17.47
CA LEU A 28 -2.37 -4.22 16.74
C LEU A 28 -1.17 -3.46 17.32
N GLN A 29 -0.05 -4.18 17.49
CA GLN A 29 1.18 -3.61 18.03
C GLN A 29 1.77 -2.55 17.08
N THR A 30 1.57 -1.27 17.41
CA THR A 30 2.05 -0.12 16.63
C THR A 30 3.57 -0.14 16.38
N LYS A 31 4.36 -0.71 17.30
CA LYS A 31 5.82 -0.86 17.16
C LYS A 31 6.25 -1.70 15.95
N ARG A 32 5.39 -2.60 15.47
CA ARG A 32 5.65 -3.45 14.30
C ARG A 32 5.21 -2.83 12.98
N ILE A 33 4.59 -1.64 13.03
CA ILE A 33 4.01 -0.99 11.85
C ILE A 33 4.88 0.20 11.47
N LYS A 34 5.39 0.17 10.23
CA LYS A 34 6.17 1.26 9.64
C LYS A 34 5.40 1.84 8.46
N PHE A 35 4.94 3.07 8.60
CA PHE A 35 4.34 3.80 7.50
C PHE A 35 5.43 4.41 6.62
N LYS A 36 5.22 4.42 5.30
CA LYS A 36 6.14 5.02 4.33
C LYS A 36 5.37 5.84 3.30
N PHE A 37 5.83 7.06 3.07
CA PHE A 37 5.39 7.87 1.94
C PHE A 37 6.51 7.89 0.89
N LYS A 38 6.23 7.32 -0.28
CA LYS A 38 7.18 7.24 -1.39
C LYS A 38 6.58 7.93 -2.60
N ARG A 39 7.30 8.92 -3.13
CA ARG A 39 7.12 9.42 -4.49
C ARG A 39 8.34 8.99 -5.29
N GLY A 40 8.13 8.60 -6.53
CA GLY A 40 9.22 8.19 -7.40
C GLY A 40 8.76 8.06 -8.83
N PHE A 41 9.75 8.06 -9.73
CA PHE A 41 9.55 8.08 -11.18
C PHE A 41 9.00 6.75 -11.73
N LEU A 42 9.12 5.65 -10.98
CA LEU A 42 8.64 4.32 -11.38
C LEU A 42 7.12 4.14 -11.22
N GLY A 43 6.43 5.14 -10.67
CA GLY A 43 5.03 5.08 -10.29
C GLY A 43 4.75 4.15 -9.09
N PRO A 44 3.50 4.07 -8.60
CA PRO A 44 3.19 3.37 -7.35
C PRO A 44 3.60 1.90 -7.33
N ALA A 45 3.28 1.13 -8.39
CA ALA A 45 3.63 -0.28 -8.47
C ALA A 45 5.15 -0.51 -8.51
N GLY A 46 5.88 0.29 -9.29
CA GLY A 46 7.33 0.18 -9.38
C GLY A 46 8.03 0.54 -8.07
N GLU A 47 7.52 1.54 -7.34
CA GLU A 47 8.01 1.88 -6.01
C GLU A 47 7.73 0.79 -4.97
N ILE A 48 6.56 0.15 -5.03
CA ILE A 48 6.23 -1.01 -4.18
C ILE A 48 7.18 -2.17 -4.48
N ILE A 49 7.34 -2.53 -5.76
CA ILE A 49 8.25 -3.60 -6.21
C ILE A 49 9.68 -3.35 -5.74
N ARG A 50 10.19 -2.13 -5.96
CA ARG A 50 11.55 -1.74 -5.56
C ARG A 50 11.73 -1.84 -4.04
N THR A 51 10.75 -1.38 -3.28
CA THR A 51 10.79 -1.42 -1.81
C THR A 51 10.73 -2.86 -1.30
N ALA A 52 9.84 -3.67 -1.88
CA ALA A 52 9.70 -5.09 -1.55
C ALA A 52 11.03 -5.82 -1.74
N LYS A 53 11.69 -5.66 -2.90
CA LYS A 53 13.00 -6.27 -3.17
C LYS A 53 14.10 -5.75 -2.25
N LYS A 54 14.22 -4.42 -2.12
CA LYS A 54 15.31 -3.80 -1.35
C LYS A 54 15.28 -4.16 0.13
N GLU A 55 14.09 -4.36 0.69
CA GLU A 55 13.89 -4.60 2.12
C GLU A 55 13.38 -6.02 2.42
N ASP A 56 13.47 -6.90 1.42
CA ASP A 56 13.21 -8.34 1.52
C ASP A 56 11.82 -8.74 2.09
N TYR A 57 10.78 -8.02 1.68
CA TYR A 57 9.40 -8.32 2.08
C TYR A 57 8.84 -9.56 1.37
N THR A 58 8.67 -10.68 2.06
CA THR A 58 8.18 -11.95 1.47
C THR A 58 6.69 -11.96 1.11
N THR A 59 5.91 -11.03 1.68
CA THR A 59 4.45 -10.94 1.48
C THR A 59 4.04 -9.53 1.11
N ILE A 60 3.16 -9.40 0.12
CA ILE A 60 2.60 -8.13 -0.35
C ILE A 60 1.08 -8.22 -0.31
N VAL A 61 0.44 -7.24 0.33
CA VAL A 61 -1.03 -7.11 0.37
C VAL A 61 -1.44 -5.88 -0.42
N VAL A 62 -2.35 -6.05 -1.37
CA VAL A 62 -2.88 -4.96 -2.22
C VAL A 62 -4.39 -5.07 -2.37
N GLY A 63 -5.05 -3.92 -2.51
CA GLY A 63 -6.46 -3.90 -2.91
C GLY A 63 -6.65 -4.45 -4.33
N ARG A 64 -7.78 -5.07 -4.61
CA ARG A 64 -8.15 -5.54 -5.96
C ARG A 64 -8.26 -4.37 -6.93
N ARG A 65 -8.68 -3.20 -6.43
CA ARG A 65 -8.89 -1.98 -7.21
C ARG A 65 -8.33 -0.75 -6.54
N GLY A 66 -7.97 0.22 -7.38
CA GLY A 66 -7.69 1.59 -6.96
C GLY A 66 -8.90 2.50 -7.11
N ARG A 67 -8.69 3.80 -6.88
CA ARG A 67 -9.74 4.84 -6.91
C ARG A 67 -10.23 5.20 -8.31
N GLY A 68 -9.53 4.79 -9.36
CA GLY A 68 -9.78 5.18 -10.75
C GLY A 68 -10.90 4.44 -11.50
N GLY A 69 -11.75 3.67 -10.80
CA GLY A 69 -13.03 3.17 -11.32
C GLY A 69 -12.99 2.53 -12.72
N VAL A 70 -12.51 1.29 -12.83
CA VAL A 70 -12.71 0.46 -14.03
C VAL A 70 -13.59 -0.76 -13.72
N LYS A 71 -14.27 -1.24 -14.77
CA LYS A 71 -15.30 -2.29 -14.81
C LYS A 71 -15.19 -3.36 -13.70
N LYS A 72 -16.36 -3.80 -13.19
CA LYS A 72 -16.57 -4.72 -12.05
C LYS A 72 -15.82 -6.06 -12.06
N PHE A 73 -15.02 -6.37 -13.08
CA PHE A 73 -14.29 -7.64 -13.20
C PHE A 73 -12.76 -7.49 -13.31
N PHE A 74 -12.19 -6.29 -13.46
CA PHE A 74 -10.74 -6.14 -13.66
C PHE A 74 -9.96 -5.81 -12.38
N LEU A 75 -8.70 -6.28 -12.36
CA LEU A 75 -7.66 -5.86 -11.42
C LEU A 75 -7.23 -4.42 -11.72
N GLY A 76 -6.89 -3.67 -10.67
CA GLY A 76 -6.29 -2.34 -10.81
C GLY A 76 -4.89 -2.43 -11.42
N SER A 77 -4.46 -1.36 -12.11
CA SER A 77 -3.15 -1.29 -12.77
C SER A 77 -1.97 -1.58 -11.83
N VAL A 78 -2.07 -1.15 -10.57
CA VAL A 78 -1.04 -1.41 -9.56
C VAL A 78 -0.98 -2.89 -9.19
N SER A 79 -2.12 -3.48 -8.85
CA SER A 79 -2.24 -4.88 -8.43
C SER A 79 -1.83 -5.82 -9.56
N GLN A 80 -2.29 -5.55 -10.78
CA GLN A 80 -1.90 -6.30 -11.98
C GLN A 80 -0.37 -6.31 -12.17
N LYS A 81 0.28 -5.14 -12.09
CA LYS A 81 1.73 -5.04 -12.28
C LYS A 81 2.53 -5.75 -11.17
N ILE A 82 2.03 -5.78 -9.94
CA ILE A 82 2.68 -6.49 -8.83
C ILE A 82 2.56 -8.01 -9.02
N ILE A 83 1.37 -8.49 -9.38
CA ILE A 83 1.10 -9.92 -9.65
C ILE A 83 1.95 -10.44 -10.80
N SER A 84 2.06 -9.68 -11.89
CA SER A 84 2.87 -10.08 -13.03
C SER A 84 4.39 -9.95 -12.83
N TYR A 85 4.85 -9.41 -11.70
CA TYR A 85 6.27 -9.15 -11.48
C TYR A 85 6.95 -10.15 -10.53
N PHE A 86 6.27 -10.55 -9.45
CA PHE A 86 6.87 -11.45 -8.47
C PHE A 86 6.46 -12.90 -8.72
N GLU A 87 7.46 -13.76 -8.75
CA GLU A 87 7.31 -15.23 -8.85
C GLU A 87 7.75 -15.92 -7.53
N ASP A 88 8.39 -15.17 -6.64
CA ASP A 88 9.08 -15.65 -5.43
C ASP A 88 8.41 -15.17 -4.12
N ARG A 89 7.20 -14.57 -4.18
CA ARG A 89 6.55 -13.91 -3.03
C ARG A 89 5.06 -14.17 -2.99
N ALA A 90 4.50 -14.19 -1.77
CA ALA A 90 3.07 -14.29 -1.59
C ALA A 90 2.39 -12.93 -1.87
N ILE A 91 1.38 -12.92 -2.75
CA ILE A 91 0.59 -11.73 -3.07
C ILE A 91 -0.86 -11.95 -2.64
N TRP A 92 -1.34 -11.10 -1.74
CA TRP A 92 -2.71 -11.11 -1.25
C TRP A 92 -3.50 -9.97 -1.90
N VAL A 93 -4.56 -10.33 -2.62
CA VAL A 93 -5.46 -9.37 -3.27
C VAL A 93 -6.76 -9.31 -2.48
N ILE A 94 -7.05 -8.15 -1.87
CA ILE A 94 -8.21 -7.95 -0.99
C ILE A 94 -9.26 -7.03 -1.62
N ASN A 95 -10.55 -7.23 -1.32
CA ASN A 95 -11.65 -6.38 -1.82
C ASN A 95 -11.87 -5.13 -0.96
#